data_AF-A0AAP8MHH5-F1
#
_entry.id   AF-A0AAP8MHH5-F1
#
_cell.length_a   1.000
_cell.length_b   1.000
_cell.length_c   1.000
_cell.angle_alpha   90.00
_cell.angle_beta   90.00
_cell.angle_gamma   90.00
#
_symmetry.space_group_name_H-M   'P 1'
#
loop_
_entity.id
_entity.type
_entity.pdbx_description
1 polymer ?
#
loop_
_entity_poly.entity_id
_entity_poly.type
_entity_poly.pdbx_seq_one_letter_code
_entity_poly.pdbx_strand_id
1 'polypeptide(L)'
;MPNDHRHKMSRAINTGTKASARRGSDSVITASSIVVYIHHMDDIDSFIDQLAAFPRSAQLANPYHAAAYRDNLRVYLRKIFAQPGRRVLLVGEALGYRGGVFTGLPFSSARLVRESRHPFWQTLRPQLQINDDLAEATASIVWEYLAGRRRIPLCWNALPFHPHLPGQPYSNRAPSAAELKSGETFMQQLITAYQPDRIGAVGGKAAQAIQRALPHQSFRAIRHPSYGGKQDFIQGMDRLLR
;
A
#
# COMPACT_ATOMS: atom_id res chain seq x y z
N MET A 1 7.54 81.45 40.63
CA MET A 1 8.19 81.27 39.31
C MET A 1 7.34 80.31 38.50
N PRO A 2 7.04 80.64 37.23
CA PRO A 2 5.74 80.36 36.63
C PRO A 2 5.79 79.25 35.56
N ASN A 3 4.60 79.04 35.00
CA ASN A 3 4.25 78.38 33.73
C ASN A 3 3.87 76.89 33.79
N ASP A 4 2.60 76.45 33.73
CA ASP A 4 1.39 76.86 32.99
C ASP A 4 1.09 75.93 31.79
N HIS A 5 -0.21 75.70 31.63
CA HIS A 5 -0.96 75.24 30.46
C HIS A 5 -1.24 73.74 30.21
N ARG A 6 -2.42 73.35 30.73
CA ARG A 6 -3.66 73.00 29.98
C ARG A 6 -3.68 71.79 29.02
N HIS A 7 -4.57 70.85 29.40
CA HIS A 7 -5.67 70.25 28.62
C HIS A 7 -5.37 69.59 27.26
N LYS A 8 -5.65 68.27 27.15
CA LYS A 8 -6.75 67.76 26.28
C LYS A 8 -7.02 66.26 26.50
N MET A 9 -8.29 65.92 26.34
CA MET A 9 -8.90 64.59 26.40
C MET A 9 -8.55 63.70 25.19
N SER A 10 -8.72 62.39 25.42
CA SER A 10 -9.24 61.36 24.49
C SER A 10 -8.30 60.75 23.44
N ARG A 11 -7.98 59.46 23.62
CA ARG A 11 -8.36 58.39 22.67
C ARG A 11 -7.98 57.00 23.19
N ALA A 12 -8.90 56.07 22.96
CA ALA A 12 -8.77 54.64 23.20
C ALA A 12 -7.65 54.02 22.37
N ILE A 13 -6.94 53.04 22.94
CA ILE A 13 -6.23 52.02 22.18
C ILE A 13 -6.60 50.65 22.76
N ASN A 14 -7.46 50.00 22.01
CA ASN A 14 -7.81 48.58 22.10
C ASN A 14 -6.60 47.76 21.61
N THR A 15 -6.04 46.90 22.45
CA THR A 15 -5.21 45.77 21.99
C THR A 15 -5.69 44.51 22.69
N GLY A 16 -6.73 43.92 22.11
CA GLY A 16 -7.07 42.54 22.37
C GLY A 16 -5.92 41.63 21.96
N THR A 17 -5.51 40.72 22.85
CA THR A 17 -4.82 39.50 22.46
C THR A 17 -5.55 38.34 23.12
N LYS A 18 -6.59 37.86 22.43
CA LYS A 18 -7.19 36.55 22.70
C LYS A 18 -6.16 35.49 22.33
N ALA A 19 -5.53 34.88 23.33
CA ALA A 19 -4.83 33.61 23.16
C ALA A 19 -5.86 32.54 22.77
N SER A 20 -5.95 32.27 21.47
CA SER A 20 -6.72 31.16 20.91
C SER A 20 -6.02 29.85 21.25
N ALA A 21 -6.49 29.20 22.31
CA ALA A 21 -6.17 27.80 22.57
C ALA A 21 -6.73 26.96 21.42
N ARG A 22 -5.85 26.55 20.50
CA ARG A 22 -6.17 25.52 19.50
C ARG A 22 -6.47 24.23 20.26
N ARG A 23 -7.76 23.91 20.40
CA ARG A 23 -8.24 22.58 20.77
C ARG A 23 -7.68 21.59 19.75
N GLY A 24 -6.69 20.81 20.19
CA GLY A 24 -6.37 19.55 19.54
C GLY A 24 -7.63 18.69 19.56
N SER A 25 -8.02 18.22 18.38
CA SER A 25 -9.06 17.21 18.25
C SER A 25 -8.49 15.89 18.74
N ASP A 26 -8.57 15.65 20.06
CA ASP A 26 -8.38 14.32 20.61
C ASP A 26 -9.56 13.47 20.13
N SER A 27 -9.32 12.68 19.08
CA SER A 27 -10.27 11.69 18.61
C SER A 27 -10.40 10.61 19.68
N VAL A 28 -11.50 10.64 20.42
CA VAL A 28 -11.86 9.60 21.40
C VAL A 28 -12.03 8.28 20.66
N ILE A 29 -11.09 7.35 20.86
CA ILE A 29 -11.19 5.99 20.34
C ILE A 29 -12.18 5.23 21.24
N THR A 30 -13.27 4.72 20.66
CA THR A 30 -14.28 3.96 21.40
C THR A 30 -13.80 2.54 21.70
N ALA A 31 -14.30 1.90 22.77
CA ALA A 31 -13.97 0.50 23.08
C ALA A 31 -14.26 -0.46 21.90
N SER A 32 -15.37 -0.24 21.18
CA SER A 32 -15.69 -1.01 19.97
C SER A 32 -14.65 -0.81 18.86
N SER A 33 -14.16 0.42 18.68
CA SER A 33 -13.09 0.71 17.71
C SER A 33 -11.75 0.07 18.11
N ILE A 34 -11.44 0.01 19.41
CA ILE A 34 -10.24 -0.65 19.93
C ILE A 34 -10.30 -2.16 19.69
N VAL A 35 -11.42 -2.80 20.02
CA VAL A 35 -11.60 -4.25 19.86
C VAL A 35 -11.51 -4.65 18.39
N VAL A 36 -12.18 -3.93 17.48
CA VAL A 36 -12.08 -4.17 16.04
C VAL A 36 -10.65 -3.99 15.53
N TYR A 37 -9.94 -2.97 16.01
CA TYR A 37 -8.55 -2.72 15.62
C TYR A 37 -7.61 -3.85 16.09
N ILE A 38 -7.78 -4.35 17.32
CA ILE A 38 -7.00 -5.47 17.86
C ILE A 38 -7.26 -6.75 17.05
N HIS A 39 -8.52 -7.09 16.78
CA HIS A 39 -8.84 -8.26 15.94
C HIS A 39 -8.20 -8.16 14.55
N HIS A 40 -8.25 -7.00 13.91
CA HIS A 40 -7.57 -6.80 12.62
C HIS A 40 -6.04 -6.97 12.72
N MET A 41 -5.43 -6.61 13.84
CA MET A 41 -3.99 -6.81 14.04
C MET A 41 -3.64 -8.29 14.19
N ASP A 42 -4.43 -9.05 14.96
CA ASP A 42 -4.25 -10.49 15.12
C ASP A 42 -4.45 -11.23 13.79
N ASP A 43 -5.44 -10.79 12.99
CA ASP A 43 -5.69 -11.32 11.65
C ASP A 43 -4.50 -11.06 10.70
N ILE A 44 -3.88 -9.88 10.75
CA ILE A 44 -2.69 -9.55 9.94
C ILE A 44 -1.51 -10.43 10.32
N ASP A 45 -1.30 -10.67 11.62
CA ASP A 45 -0.15 -11.45 12.09
C ASP A 45 -0.30 -12.93 11.71
N SER A 46 -1.49 -13.52 11.92
CA SER A 46 -1.81 -14.87 11.45
C SER A 46 -1.69 -15.01 9.93
N PHE A 47 -2.14 -14.02 9.17
CA PHE A 47 -2.00 -14.00 7.71
C PHE A 47 -0.53 -14.01 7.26
N ILE A 48 0.31 -13.21 7.91
CA ILE A 48 1.75 -13.15 7.61
C ILE A 48 2.47 -14.45 7.99
N ASP A 49 2.08 -15.09 9.09
CA ASP A 49 2.66 -16.36 9.51
C ASP A 49 2.34 -17.49 8.51
N GLN A 50 1.12 -17.51 7.96
CA GLN A 50 0.75 -18.45 6.90
C GLN A 50 1.56 -18.21 5.61
N LEU A 51 1.80 -16.95 5.24
CA LEU A 51 2.68 -16.61 4.12
C LEU A 51 4.13 -17.07 4.37
N ALA A 52 4.62 -16.90 5.59
CA ALA A 52 5.96 -17.29 5.99
C ALA A 52 6.15 -18.82 5.99
N ALA A 53 5.11 -19.57 6.36
CA ALA A 53 5.12 -21.02 6.36
C ALA A 53 5.11 -21.63 4.95
N PHE A 54 4.73 -20.86 3.92
CA PHE A 54 4.68 -21.37 2.56
C PHE A 54 6.08 -21.78 2.05
N PRO A 55 6.25 -22.98 1.47
CA PRO A 55 7.57 -23.49 1.09
C PRO A 55 8.13 -22.75 -0.13
N ARG A 56 9.46 -22.62 -0.15
CA ARG A 56 10.22 -22.26 -1.36
C ARG A 56 10.42 -23.48 -2.25
N SER A 57 10.74 -23.26 -3.51
CA SER A 57 11.14 -24.32 -4.45
C SER A 57 12.35 -23.90 -5.28
N ALA A 58 12.85 -24.78 -6.15
CA ALA A 58 13.94 -24.47 -7.08
C ALA A 58 13.61 -23.32 -8.07
N GLN A 59 12.34 -22.92 -8.16
CA GLN A 59 11.84 -21.93 -9.12
C GLN A 59 10.91 -20.88 -8.48
N LEU A 60 10.82 -20.87 -7.14
CA LEU A 60 9.92 -20.01 -6.40
C LEU A 60 10.58 -19.56 -5.09
N ALA A 61 10.88 -18.26 -5.01
CA ALA A 61 11.38 -17.64 -3.79
C ALA A 61 10.24 -17.07 -2.95
N ASN A 62 10.24 -17.40 -1.66
CA ASN A 62 9.35 -16.81 -0.68
C ASN A 62 10.13 -15.77 0.15
N PRO A 63 9.92 -14.45 -0.05
CA PRO A 63 10.64 -13.43 0.71
C PRO A 63 10.28 -13.47 2.21
N TYR A 64 9.08 -13.94 2.56
CA TYR A 64 8.60 -13.89 3.94
C TYR A 64 9.25 -14.92 4.87
N HIS A 65 10.21 -15.72 4.40
CA HIS A 65 11.13 -16.46 5.26
C HIS A 65 12.04 -15.52 6.07
N ALA A 66 12.34 -14.33 5.53
CA ALA A 66 13.05 -13.28 6.24
C ALA A 66 12.12 -12.45 7.13
N ALA A 67 12.48 -12.28 8.41
CA ALA A 67 11.70 -11.47 9.38
C ALA A 67 11.51 -10.04 8.90
N ALA A 68 12.56 -9.43 8.35
CA ALA A 68 12.54 -8.09 7.77
C ALA A 68 11.36 -7.86 6.81
N TYR A 69 11.10 -8.82 5.91
CA TYR A 69 10.06 -8.69 4.89
C TYR A 69 8.66 -8.97 5.44
N ARG A 70 8.56 -9.77 6.52
CA ARG A 70 7.31 -9.90 7.28
C ARG A 70 6.97 -8.59 8.00
N ASP A 71 7.96 -7.98 8.64
CA ASP A 71 7.78 -6.72 9.37
C ASP A 71 7.41 -5.58 8.42
N ASN A 72 8.06 -5.51 7.26
CA ASN A 72 7.69 -4.58 6.20
C ASN A 72 6.23 -4.75 5.77
N LEU A 73 5.82 -6.00 5.48
CA LEU A 73 4.45 -6.29 5.05
C LEU A 73 3.43 -5.94 6.14
N ARG A 74 3.73 -6.22 7.41
CA ARG A 74 2.89 -5.86 8.55
C ARG A 74 2.67 -4.36 8.64
N VAL A 75 3.74 -3.57 8.56
CA VAL A 75 3.68 -2.10 8.56
C VAL A 75 2.83 -1.59 7.37
N TYR A 76 3.03 -2.17 6.19
CA TYR A 76 2.26 -1.84 4.99
C TYR A 76 0.77 -2.13 5.15
N LEU A 77 0.40 -3.36 5.53
CA LEU A 77 -0.99 -3.77 5.67
C LEU A 77 -1.72 -2.95 6.73
N ARG A 78 -1.10 -2.74 7.91
CA ARG A 78 -1.67 -1.89 8.96
C ARG A 78 -1.94 -0.47 8.47
N LYS A 79 -1.01 0.13 7.71
CA LYS A 79 -1.22 1.47 7.14
C LYS A 79 -2.37 1.48 6.14
N ILE A 80 -2.45 0.49 5.26
CA ILE A 80 -3.49 0.42 4.24
C ILE A 80 -4.88 0.22 4.87
N PHE A 81 -5.00 -0.71 5.83
CA PHE A 81 -6.27 -1.03 6.50
C PHE A 81 -6.79 0.16 7.32
N ALA A 82 -5.90 0.98 7.86
CA ALA A 82 -6.26 2.20 8.57
C ALA A 82 -6.67 3.37 7.65
N GLN A 83 -6.55 3.26 6.32
CA GLN A 83 -6.96 4.33 5.42
C GLN A 83 -8.49 4.47 5.41
N PRO A 84 -9.04 5.68 5.63
CA PRO A 84 -10.49 5.88 5.61
C PRO A 84 -11.07 5.95 4.19
N GLY A 85 -12.35 5.62 4.09
CA GLY A 85 -13.15 5.75 2.87
C GLY A 85 -13.11 4.52 1.97
N ARG A 86 -13.33 4.74 0.67
CA ARG A 86 -13.49 3.66 -0.31
C ARG A 86 -12.24 2.79 -0.40
N ARG A 87 -12.42 1.48 -0.20
CA ARG A 87 -11.39 0.45 -0.22
C ARG A 87 -11.25 -0.11 -1.62
N VAL A 88 -10.05 0.00 -2.18
CA VAL A 88 -9.72 -0.53 -3.51
C VAL A 88 -8.61 -1.56 -3.37
N LEU A 89 -8.80 -2.73 -3.99
CA LEU A 89 -7.78 -3.76 -4.13
C LEU A 89 -7.26 -3.77 -5.58
N LEU A 90 -5.95 -3.69 -5.75
CA LEU A 90 -5.26 -3.78 -7.03
C LEU A 90 -4.38 -5.03 -7.02
N VAL A 91 -4.68 -6.00 -7.88
CA VAL A 91 -3.99 -7.30 -7.95
C VAL A 91 -3.07 -7.34 -9.16
N GLY A 92 -1.78 -7.54 -8.93
CA GLY A 92 -0.75 -7.83 -9.94
C GLY A 92 -0.50 -9.33 -10.09
N GLU A 93 0.51 -9.69 -10.87
CA GLU A 93 0.82 -11.08 -11.17
C GLU A 93 1.64 -11.75 -10.07
N ALA A 94 2.86 -11.29 -9.83
CA ALA A 94 3.80 -11.85 -8.86
C ALA A 94 4.84 -10.81 -8.42
N LEU A 95 5.65 -11.12 -7.40
CA LEU A 95 6.79 -10.29 -7.05
C LEU A 95 7.89 -10.41 -8.12
N GLY A 96 8.48 -9.29 -8.51
CA GLY A 96 9.58 -9.24 -9.48
C GLY A 96 10.96 -9.20 -8.83
N TYR A 97 11.99 -9.68 -9.53
CA TYR A 97 13.36 -9.75 -9.01
C TYR A 97 14.00 -8.37 -8.76
N ARG A 98 13.52 -7.28 -9.38
CA ARG A 98 14.00 -5.91 -9.12
C ARG A 98 13.11 -5.13 -8.16
N GLY A 99 12.12 -5.81 -7.60
CA GLY A 99 10.99 -5.17 -6.94
C GLY A 99 10.66 -5.85 -5.62
N GLY A 100 9.40 -6.24 -5.50
CA GLY A 100 8.81 -6.69 -4.25
C GLY A 100 9.50 -7.88 -3.56
N VAL A 101 10.33 -8.67 -4.26
CA VAL A 101 11.09 -9.76 -3.63
C VAL A 101 12.11 -9.24 -2.61
N PHE A 102 12.65 -8.03 -2.82
CA PHE A 102 13.67 -7.42 -1.95
C PHE A 102 13.11 -6.39 -0.96
N THR A 103 11.79 -6.22 -0.94
CA THR A 103 11.10 -5.33 0.00
C THR A 103 10.06 -6.06 0.84
N GLY A 104 9.57 -7.22 0.37
CA GLY A 104 8.39 -7.89 0.93
C GLY A 104 7.07 -7.20 0.57
N LEU A 105 7.08 -6.19 -0.32
CA LEU A 105 5.92 -5.35 -0.60
C LEU A 105 5.47 -5.43 -2.07
N PRO A 106 4.17 -5.58 -2.35
CA PRO A 106 3.64 -5.61 -3.71
C PRO A 106 3.80 -4.25 -4.40
N PHE A 107 4.01 -4.26 -5.72
CA PHE A 107 4.21 -3.04 -6.55
C PHE A 107 5.21 -2.06 -5.95
N SER A 108 6.37 -2.57 -5.54
CA SER A 108 7.41 -1.76 -4.90
C SER A 108 8.79 -2.17 -5.38
N SER A 109 9.77 -1.31 -5.16
CA SER A 109 11.19 -1.61 -5.32
C SER A 109 11.98 -0.84 -4.27
N ALA A 110 13.20 -1.26 -3.98
CA ALA A 110 14.02 -0.63 -2.96
C ALA A 110 14.25 0.87 -3.27
N ARG A 111 14.55 1.21 -4.52
CA ARG A 111 14.68 2.61 -4.97
C ARG A 111 13.41 3.40 -4.75
N LEU A 112 12.26 2.86 -5.15
CA LEU A 112 10.98 3.52 -4.96
C LEU A 112 10.73 3.83 -3.47
N VAL A 113 10.93 2.85 -2.58
CA VAL A 113 10.70 3.06 -1.14
C VAL A 113 11.62 4.16 -0.61
N ARG A 114 12.89 4.19 -1.02
CA ARG A 114 13.89 5.19 -0.57
C ARG A 114 13.66 6.59 -1.12
N GLU A 115 13.21 6.71 -2.36
CA GLU A 115 13.21 8.01 -3.08
C GLU A 115 11.83 8.61 -3.24
N SER A 116 10.75 7.83 -3.11
CA SER A 116 9.41 8.34 -3.34
C SER A 116 9.09 9.52 -2.41
N ARG A 117 8.54 10.57 -3.01
CA ARG A 117 8.03 11.76 -2.31
C ARG A 117 6.57 11.61 -1.90
N HIS A 118 5.92 10.49 -2.25
CA HIS A 118 4.54 10.27 -1.87
C HIS A 118 4.41 10.13 -0.33
N PRO A 119 3.47 10.83 0.33
CA PRO A 119 3.35 10.82 1.79
C PRO A 119 3.24 9.43 2.43
N PHE A 120 2.63 8.48 1.71
CA PHE A 120 2.58 7.08 2.12
C PHE A 120 3.96 6.49 2.37
N TRP A 121 4.88 6.59 1.40
CA TRP A 121 6.22 6.04 1.53
C TRP A 121 7.06 6.82 2.54
N GLN A 122 6.92 8.14 2.60
CA GLN A 122 7.60 8.96 3.62
C GLN A 122 7.23 8.54 5.04
N THR A 123 5.95 8.21 5.27
CA THR A 123 5.47 7.74 6.58
C THR A 123 5.97 6.34 6.92
N LEU A 124 6.04 5.46 5.92
CA LEU A 124 6.40 4.05 6.14
C LEU A 124 7.91 3.85 6.27
N ARG A 125 8.70 4.52 5.42
CA ARG A 125 10.15 4.31 5.26
C ARG A 125 10.94 4.17 6.57
N PRO A 126 10.71 4.99 7.63
CA PRO A 126 11.46 4.85 8.88
C PRO A 126 11.25 3.52 9.61
N GLN A 127 10.17 2.80 9.29
CA GLN A 127 9.80 1.52 9.89
C GLN A 127 10.13 0.33 8.99
N LEU A 128 10.63 0.58 7.77
CA LEU A 128 10.91 -0.47 6.79
C LEU A 128 12.39 -0.82 6.76
N GLN A 129 12.69 -2.12 6.72
CA GLN A 129 14.03 -2.64 6.47
C GLN A 129 14.22 -2.89 4.97
N ILE A 130 15.01 -2.02 4.33
CA ILE A 130 15.28 -2.05 2.89
C ILE A 130 16.80 -2.08 2.71
N ASN A 131 17.33 -3.11 2.03
CA ASN A 131 18.77 -3.38 1.95
C ASN A 131 19.34 -3.29 0.52
N ASP A 132 18.53 -2.89 -0.46
CA ASP A 132 18.91 -2.81 -1.88
C ASP A 132 18.70 -1.37 -2.41
N ASP A 133 19.02 -1.12 -3.68
CA ASP A 133 18.81 0.13 -4.43
C ASP A 133 18.14 -0.09 -5.80
N LEU A 134 17.75 -1.33 -6.14
CA LEU A 134 17.12 -1.67 -7.41
C LEU A 134 15.80 -0.92 -7.64
N ALA A 135 15.56 -0.58 -8.91
CA ALA A 135 14.32 0.01 -9.40
C ALA A 135 13.54 -0.98 -10.26
N GLU A 136 12.21 -0.97 -10.11
CA GLU A 136 11.27 -1.74 -10.93
C GLU A 136 10.36 -0.81 -11.75
N ALA A 137 10.35 -0.98 -13.07
CA ALA A 137 9.58 -0.12 -13.99
C ALA A 137 8.07 -0.13 -13.70
N THR A 138 7.48 -1.30 -13.46
CA THR A 138 6.06 -1.42 -13.12
C THR A 138 5.73 -0.64 -11.85
N ALA A 139 6.50 -0.84 -10.78
CA ALA A 139 6.32 -0.10 -9.53
C ALA A 139 6.43 1.41 -9.76
N SER A 140 7.45 1.88 -10.49
CA SER A 140 7.59 3.30 -10.81
C SER A 140 6.37 3.87 -11.53
N ILE A 141 5.83 3.18 -12.54
CA ILE A 141 4.65 3.65 -13.28
C ILE A 141 3.40 3.68 -12.40
N VAL A 142 3.18 2.65 -11.58
CA VAL A 142 2.04 2.62 -10.65
C VAL A 142 2.12 3.80 -9.69
N TRP A 143 3.30 4.07 -9.12
CA TRP A 143 3.46 5.13 -8.14
C TRP A 143 3.55 6.53 -8.72
N GLU A 144 3.99 6.68 -9.97
CA GLU A 144 3.85 7.91 -10.74
C GLU A 144 2.38 8.27 -10.90
N TYR A 145 1.53 7.29 -11.27
CA TYR A 145 0.09 7.50 -11.36
C TYR A 145 -0.56 7.84 -10.00
N LEU A 146 -0.06 7.26 -8.91
CA LEU A 146 -0.55 7.52 -7.56
C LEU A 146 0.01 8.82 -6.94
N ALA A 147 0.99 9.49 -7.55
CA ALA A 147 1.75 10.58 -6.93
C ALA A 147 0.89 11.72 -6.36
N GLY A 148 -0.23 12.05 -7.01
CA GLY A 148 -1.17 13.10 -6.58
C GLY A 148 -2.35 12.60 -5.73
N ARG A 149 -2.41 11.31 -5.39
CA ARG A 149 -3.59 10.68 -4.78
C ARG A 149 -3.39 10.50 -3.27
N ARG A 150 -4.23 11.18 -2.49
CA ARG A 150 -4.21 11.06 -1.01
C ARG A 150 -4.46 9.64 -0.51
N ARG A 151 -5.27 8.87 -1.24
CA ARG A 151 -5.62 7.48 -0.95
C ARG A 151 -5.02 6.59 -2.00
N ILE A 152 -4.44 5.48 -1.57
CA ILE A 152 -3.87 4.47 -2.45
C ILE A 152 -4.63 3.15 -2.30
N PRO A 153 -4.71 2.33 -3.35
CA PRO A 153 -5.26 0.99 -3.24
C PRO A 153 -4.38 0.11 -2.34
N LEU A 154 -4.99 -0.92 -1.75
CA LEU A 154 -4.27 -2.11 -1.32
C LEU A 154 -3.72 -2.77 -2.58
N CYS A 155 -2.41 -2.74 -2.74
CA CYS A 155 -1.73 -3.50 -3.78
C CYS A 155 -1.50 -4.91 -3.28
N TRP A 156 -1.70 -5.91 -4.14
CA TRP A 156 -1.42 -7.32 -3.86
C TRP A 156 -0.99 -8.05 -5.13
N ASN A 157 -0.49 -9.28 -5.02
CA ASN A 157 -0.17 -10.11 -6.18
C ASN A 157 -0.95 -11.43 -6.13
N ALA A 158 -1.41 -11.89 -7.28
CA ALA A 158 -2.08 -13.19 -7.43
C ALA A 158 -1.19 -14.34 -6.95
N LEU A 159 0.12 -14.26 -7.20
CA LEU A 159 1.14 -15.04 -6.51
C LEU A 159 1.94 -14.11 -5.58
N PRO A 160 1.82 -14.21 -4.25
CA PRO A 160 2.52 -13.30 -3.33
C PRO A 160 4.03 -13.58 -3.19
N PHE A 161 4.59 -14.38 -4.07
CA PHE A 161 5.97 -14.87 -4.07
C PHE A 161 6.68 -14.51 -5.39
N HIS A 162 7.97 -14.82 -5.49
CA HIS A 162 8.78 -14.53 -6.68
C HIS A 162 9.08 -15.80 -7.50
N PRO A 163 8.37 -16.03 -8.63
CA PRO A 163 8.70 -17.08 -9.57
C PRO A 163 9.91 -16.69 -10.43
N HIS A 164 10.89 -17.57 -10.48
CA HIS A 164 12.12 -17.38 -11.25
C HIS A 164 12.45 -18.63 -12.07
N LEU A 165 13.39 -18.51 -13.00
CA LEU A 165 13.92 -19.67 -13.73
C LEU A 165 14.80 -20.53 -12.79
N PRO A 166 14.84 -21.87 -12.98
CA PRO A 166 15.73 -22.74 -12.20
C PRO A 166 17.17 -22.24 -12.24
N GLY A 167 17.81 -22.13 -11.07
CA GLY A 167 19.20 -21.68 -10.95
C GLY A 167 19.43 -20.19 -11.26
N GLN A 168 18.40 -19.42 -11.61
CA GLN A 168 18.53 -17.99 -11.93
C GLN A 168 17.58 -17.15 -11.05
N PRO A 169 17.91 -16.92 -9.77
CA PRO A 169 17.05 -16.19 -8.83
C PRO A 169 16.83 -14.71 -9.21
N TYR A 170 17.66 -14.14 -10.09
CA TYR A 170 17.53 -12.77 -10.60
C TYR A 170 16.85 -12.73 -11.98
N SER A 171 15.81 -13.54 -12.17
CA SER A 171 15.03 -13.61 -13.40
C SER A 171 13.54 -13.60 -13.08
N ASN A 172 12.73 -13.04 -13.98
CA ASN A 172 11.28 -13.17 -13.86
C ASN A 172 10.81 -14.34 -14.72
N ARG A 173 9.95 -15.19 -14.16
CA ARG A 173 9.21 -16.22 -14.90
C ARG A 173 7.72 -16.00 -14.66
N ALA A 174 6.88 -16.21 -15.67
CA ALA A 174 5.44 -16.21 -15.46
C ALA A 174 5.02 -17.34 -14.49
N PRO A 175 4.14 -17.08 -13.51
CA PRO A 175 3.56 -18.12 -12.66
C PRO A 175 2.89 -19.23 -13.46
N SER A 176 3.10 -20.47 -13.02
CA SER A 176 2.30 -21.61 -13.45
C SER A 176 0.88 -21.53 -12.88
N ALA A 177 -0.04 -22.32 -13.43
CA ALA A 177 -1.42 -22.39 -12.92
C ALA A 177 -1.49 -22.93 -11.48
N ALA A 178 -0.59 -23.84 -11.12
CA ALA A 178 -0.47 -24.40 -9.77
C ALA A 178 0.04 -23.36 -8.77
N GLU A 179 1.06 -22.59 -9.14
CA GLU A 179 1.56 -21.48 -8.31
C GLU A 179 0.47 -20.43 -8.11
N LEU A 180 -0.22 -20.02 -9.18
CA LEU A 180 -1.37 -19.11 -9.03
C LEU A 180 -2.47 -19.72 -8.16
N LYS A 181 -2.70 -21.03 -8.20
CA LYS A 181 -3.68 -21.70 -7.32
C LYS A 181 -3.29 -21.54 -5.85
N SER A 182 -2.01 -21.71 -5.53
CA SER A 182 -1.53 -21.55 -4.16
C SER A 182 -1.68 -20.11 -3.62
N GLY A 183 -1.63 -19.11 -4.49
CA GLY A 183 -1.84 -17.72 -4.11
C GLY A 183 -3.30 -17.33 -3.82
N GLU A 184 -4.27 -18.12 -4.28
CA GLU A 184 -5.70 -17.79 -4.15
C GLU A 184 -6.17 -17.72 -2.70
N THR A 185 -5.71 -18.66 -1.86
CA THR A 185 -6.09 -18.68 -0.45
C THR A 185 -5.70 -17.38 0.25
N PHE A 186 -4.49 -16.88 0.00
CA PHE A 186 -4.04 -15.61 0.58
C PHE A 186 -4.85 -14.43 0.04
N MET A 187 -5.13 -14.42 -1.25
CA MET A 187 -5.95 -13.36 -1.85
C MET A 187 -7.39 -13.36 -1.29
N GLN A 188 -8.00 -14.53 -1.13
CA GLN A 188 -9.34 -14.68 -0.54
C GLN A 188 -9.37 -14.21 0.91
N GLN A 189 -8.39 -14.61 1.73
CA GLN A 189 -8.26 -14.12 3.12
C GLN A 189 -8.14 -12.59 3.16
N LEU A 190 -7.29 -12.03 2.31
CA LEU A 190 -7.10 -10.58 2.23
C LEU A 190 -8.38 -9.85 1.81
N ILE A 191 -9.16 -10.40 0.87
CA ILE A 191 -10.44 -9.83 0.45
C ILE A 191 -11.49 -9.92 1.55
N THR A 192 -11.56 -11.04 2.25
CA THR A 192 -12.47 -11.21 3.39
C THR A 192 -12.17 -10.20 4.49
N ALA A 193 -10.90 -10.00 4.81
CA ALA A 193 -10.47 -9.06 5.84
C ALA A 193 -10.60 -7.59 5.41
N TYR A 194 -10.18 -7.26 4.18
CA TYR A 194 -10.14 -5.89 3.68
C TYR A 194 -11.48 -5.42 3.10
N GLN A 195 -12.37 -6.33 2.68
CA GLN A 195 -13.68 -6.03 2.10
C GLN A 195 -13.64 -4.88 1.06
N PRO A 196 -12.92 -5.05 -0.07
CA PRO A 196 -12.76 -3.99 -1.06
C PRO A 196 -14.08 -3.66 -1.77
N ASP A 197 -14.38 -2.37 -1.93
CA ASP A 197 -15.50 -1.88 -2.73
C ASP A 197 -15.26 -2.10 -4.23
N ARG A 198 -13.99 -2.11 -4.64
CA ARG A 198 -13.57 -2.28 -6.03
C ARG A 198 -12.29 -3.09 -6.13
N ILE A 199 -12.26 -3.96 -7.14
CA ILE A 199 -11.10 -4.79 -7.46
C ILE A 199 -10.62 -4.46 -8.88
N GLY A 200 -9.31 -4.22 -9.02
CA GLY A 200 -8.63 -4.08 -10.30
C GLY A 200 -7.63 -5.22 -10.50
N ALA A 201 -7.61 -5.81 -11.69
CA ALA A 201 -6.67 -6.85 -12.09
C ALA A 201 -5.68 -6.29 -13.11
N VAL A 202 -4.41 -6.18 -12.74
CA VAL A 202 -3.34 -5.64 -13.60
C VAL A 202 -2.68 -6.79 -14.36
N GLY A 203 -3.08 -6.97 -15.62
CA GLY A 203 -2.60 -8.05 -16.49
C GLY A 203 -3.46 -9.32 -16.46
N GLY A 204 -3.24 -10.20 -17.45
CA GLY A 204 -4.09 -11.37 -17.70
C GLY A 204 -4.03 -12.42 -16.60
N LYS A 205 -2.85 -12.68 -16.02
CA LYS A 205 -2.70 -13.67 -14.92
C LYS A 205 -3.42 -13.23 -13.66
N ALA A 206 -3.36 -11.94 -13.32
CA ALA A 206 -4.13 -11.40 -12.21
C ALA A 206 -5.64 -11.54 -12.43
N ALA A 207 -6.12 -11.26 -13.65
CA ALA A 207 -7.54 -11.41 -14.00
C ALA A 207 -7.99 -12.87 -13.90
N GLN A 208 -7.19 -13.82 -14.40
CA GLN A 208 -7.45 -15.25 -14.31
C GLN A 208 -7.51 -15.73 -12.85
N ALA A 209 -6.57 -15.28 -12.01
CA ALA A 209 -6.55 -15.63 -10.60
C ALA A 209 -7.77 -15.08 -9.85
N ILE A 210 -8.16 -13.83 -10.09
CA ILE A 210 -9.37 -13.25 -9.48
C ILE A 210 -10.62 -14.02 -9.92
N GLN A 211 -10.77 -14.28 -11.23
CA GLN A 211 -11.95 -14.97 -11.76
C GLN A 211 -12.11 -16.38 -11.17
N ARG A 212 -11.00 -17.09 -10.90
CA ARG A 212 -11.03 -18.44 -10.32
C ARG A 212 -11.22 -18.41 -8.80
N ALA A 213 -10.58 -17.48 -8.10
CA ALA A 213 -10.71 -17.35 -6.66
C ALA A 213 -12.08 -16.76 -6.24
N LEU A 214 -12.68 -15.94 -7.09
CA LEU A 214 -13.91 -15.19 -6.82
C LEU A 214 -14.84 -15.17 -8.05
N PRO A 215 -15.45 -16.31 -8.43
CA PRO A 215 -16.18 -16.44 -9.69
C PRO A 215 -17.37 -15.47 -9.84
N HIS A 216 -17.93 -14.99 -8.73
CA HIS A 216 -19.09 -14.09 -8.72
C HIS A 216 -18.74 -12.63 -8.42
N GLN A 217 -17.46 -12.33 -8.17
CA GLN A 217 -17.04 -10.97 -7.81
C GLN A 217 -16.72 -10.17 -9.07
N SER A 218 -17.33 -9.00 -9.21
CA SER A 218 -16.97 -8.07 -10.28
C SER A 218 -15.58 -7.47 -10.03
N PHE A 219 -14.78 -7.40 -11.10
CA PHE A 219 -13.48 -6.73 -11.10
C PHE A 219 -13.24 -6.04 -12.44
N ARG A 220 -12.30 -5.10 -12.46
CA ARG A 220 -11.87 -4.40 -13.69
C ARG A 220 -10.55 -4.96 -14.17
N ALA A 221 -10.53 -5.52 -15.38
CA ALA A 221 -9.27 -5.84 -16.06
C ALA A 221 -8.57 -4.54 -16.49
N ILE A 222 -7.28 -4.44 -16.16
CA ILE A 222 -6.42 -3.30 -16.44
C ILE A 222 -5.19 -3.82 -17.19
N ARG A 223 -4.84 -3.18 -18.30
CA ARG A 223 -3.64 -3.54 -19.06
C ARG A 223 -2.40 -3.31 -18.20
N HIS A 224 -1.49 -4.28 -18.18
CA HIS A 224 -0.22 -4.16 -17.47
C HIS A 224 0.63 -3.02 -18.09
N PRO A 225 1.30 -2.17 -17.28
CA PRO A 225 1.97 -0.97 -17.79
C PRO A 225 3.23 -1.24 -18.63
N SER A 226 3.84 -2.42 -18.52
CA SER A 226 5.00 -2.82 -19.33
C SER A 226 4.66 -2.99 -20.83
N TYR A 227 5.70 -3.01 -21.67
CA TYR A 227 5.60 -3.26 -23.12
C TYR A 227 4.61 -2.31 -23.82
N GLY A 228 4.75 -1.00 -23.55
CA GLY A 228 3.90 0.03 -24.15
C GLY A 228 2.52 0.21 -23.51
N GLY A 229 2.16 -0.60 -22.50
CA GLY A 229 0.83 -0.58 -21.89
C GLY A 229 0.53 0.58 -20.93
N LYS A 230 1.42 1.58 -20.79
CA LYS A 230 1.29 2.66 -19.80
C LYS A 230 0.00 3.47 -19.98
N GLN A 231 -0.39 3.83 -21.20
CA GLN A 231 -1.59 4.64 -21.43
C GLN A 231 -2.88 3.88 -21.09
N ASP A 232 -2.98 2.61 -21.49
CA ASP A 232 -4.13 1.76 -21.17
C ASP A 232 -4.21 1.47 -19.67
N PHE A 233 -3.06 1.31 -19.01
CA PHE A 233 -2.98 1.19 -17.56
C PHE A 233 -3.59 2.43 -16.87
N ILE A 234 -3.18 3.64 -17.28
CA ILE A 234 -3.70 4.91 -16.73
C ILE A 234 -5.22 4.98 -16.91
N GLN A 235 -5.73 4.72 -18.11
CA GLN A 235 -7.18 4.74 -18.38
C GLN A 235 -7.95 3.70 -17.54
N GLY A 236 -7.37 2.50 -17.38
CA GLY A 236 -7.93 1.45 -16.53
C GLY A 236 -8.00 1.88 -15.06
N MET A 237 -6.92 2.47 -14.55
CA MET A 237 -6.85 2.98 -13.19
C MET A 237 -7.83 4.14 -12.95
N ASP A 238 -7.99 5.05 -13.91
CA ASP A 238 -8.96 6.14 -13.79
C ASP A 238 -10.38 5.60 -13.67
N ARG A 239 -10.75 4.61 -14.50
CA ARG A 239 -12.05 3.93 -14.39
C ARG A 239 -12.22 3.20 -13.06
N LEU A 240 -11.14 2.65 -12.49
CA LEU A 240 -11.17 1.97 -11.19
C LEU A 240 -11.30 2.95 -10.02
N LEU A 241 -10.63 4.11 -10.07
CA LEU A 241 -10.53 5.05 -8.95
C LEU A 241 -11.52 6.21 -8.99
N ARG A 242 -12.32 6.37 -10.06
CA ARG A 242 -13.43 7.35 -10.18
C ARG A 242 -14.39 7.33 -8.99
#